data_AF-A0A849Z9Y5-F1
#
_entry.id   AF-A0A849Z9Y5-F1
#
_cell.length_a   1.000
_cell.length_b   1.000
_cell.length_c   1.000
_cell.angle_alpha   90.00
_cell.angle_beta   90.00
_cell.angle_gamma   90.00
#
_symmetry.space_group_name_H-M   'P 1'
#
loop_
_entity.id
_entity.type
_entity.pdbx_description
1 polymer ?
#
loop_
_entity_poly.entity_id
_entity_poly.type
_entity_poly.pdbx_seq_one_letter_code
_entity_poly.pdbx_strand_id
1 'polypeptide(L)'
;MSDGDAEMRTSLAPHLGRTVDVDELRASGDKAVAERVHRAFGGVTTLRRYHHSTGVSFVDVMSCRDRPGKGITSFATVRLSEHRIYRDRRDCGTRFELAAGCHSDTGDMASALAAAAHAILLRQGFCMPGVLLRGVVAGYLPFPFEHLLFASPWKWDQLMEPLELRGRHVSWVWAIPVSTSELELARASNGLGSLLDRFDRENVDLFDLGRSPVA
;
A
#
# COMPACT_ATOMS: atom_id res chain seq x y z
N MET A 1 -20.00 -26.67 13.24
CA MET A 1 -18.93 -26.21 12.34
C MET A 1 -19.28 -26.76 10.97
N SER A 2 -19.84 -25.93 10.09
CA SER A 2 -20.26 -26.35 8.77
C SER A 2 -19.08 -26.30 7.80
N ASP A 3 -19.14 -27.14 6.77
CA ASP A 3 -18.15 -27.27 5.68
C ASP A 3 -17.80 -25.96 4.95
N GLY A 4 -18.53 -24.86 5.20
CA GLY A 4 -18.28 -23.54 4.59
C GLY A 4 -17.04 -22.80 5.12
N ASP A 5 -16.55 -23.11 6.33
CA ASP A 5 -15.36 -22.44 6.88
C ASP A 5 -14.04 -23.06 6.39
N ALA A 6 -14.09 -24.27 5.82
CA ALA A 6 -12.94 -24.98 5.28
C ALA A 6 -12.61 -24.57 3.83
N GLU A 7 -13.60 -24.14 3.05
CA GLU A 7 -13.40 -23.70 1.66
C GLU A 7 -12.74 -22.32 1.53
N MET A 8 -12.74 -21.49 2.58
CA MET A 8 -12.04 -20.20 2.57
C MET A 8 -10.52 -20.32 2.80
N ARG A 9 -10.01 -21.53 3.07
CA ARG A 9 -8.60 -21.78 3.40
C ARG A 9 -7.78 -22.47 2.29
N THR A 10 -8.36 -22.69 1.11
CA THR A 10 -7.69 -23.42 0.02
C THR A 10 -7.53 -22.59 -1.26
N SER A 11 -6.79 -21.48 -1.16
CA SER A 11 -6.11 -20.86 -2.31
C SER A 11 -4.79 -20.28 -1.82
N LEU A 12 -3.80 -21.17 -1.66
CA LEU A 12 -2.47 -20.87 -1.12
C LEU A 12 -1.41 -20.71 -2.24
N ALA A 13 -1.82 -20.21 -3.41
CA ALA A 13 -0.90 -19.78 -4.48
C ALA A 13 -1.18 -18.40 -5.14
N PRO A 14 -1.93 -17.42 -4.58
CA PRO A 14 -2.03 -16.06 -5.15
C PRO A 14 -0.92 -15.10 -4.69
N HIS A 15 -0.01 -15.50 -3.80
CA HIS A 15 0.97 -14.61 -3.14
C HIS A 15 2.20 -14.28 -4.01
N LEU A 16 2.46 -15.05 -5.07
CA LEU A 16 3.62 -14.87 -5.94
C LEU A 16 3.20 -14.12 -7.20
N GLY A 17 3.18 -12.79 -7.14
CA GLY A 17 2.89 -11.96 -8.30
C GLY A 17 3.82 -12.28 -9.49
N ARG A 18 3.26 -12.25 -10.71
CA ARG A 18 4.01 -12.53 -11.96
C ARG A 18 4.88 -11.34 -12.31
N THR A 19 6.15 -11.54 -12.66
CA THR A 19 6.98 -10.45 -13.20
C THR A 19 6.34 -9.84 -14.45
N VAL A 20 6.40 -8.52 -14.55
CA VAL A 20 5.86 -7.72 -15.65
C VAL A 20 6.98 -6.90 -16.26
N ASP A 21 7.09 -6.93 -17.59
CA ASP A 21 7.93 -5.97 -18.30
C ASP A 21 7.26 -4.59 -18.30
N VAL A 22 8.02 -3.52 -18.09
CA VAL A 22 7.51 -2.14 -18.16
C VAL A 22 6.87 -1.86 -19.53
N ASP A 23 7.28 -2.55 -20.60
CA ASP A 23 6.65 -2.43 -21.92
C ASP A 23 5.26 -3.06 -22.01
N GLU A 24 4.87 -3.92 -21.07
CA GLU A 24 3.49 -4.38 -20.93
C GLU A 24 2.55 -3.27 -20.39
N LEU A 25 3.09 -2.16 -19.88
CA LEU A 25 2.29 -0.99 -19.48
C LEU A 25 1.79 -0.26 -20.73
N ARG A 26 0.54 -0.56 -21.11
CA ARG A 26 -0.03 -0.13 -22.40
C ARG A 26 -0.36 1.36 -22.48
N ALA A 27 -0.73 2.02 -21.39
CA ALA A 27 -1.06 3.43 -21.40
C ALA A 27 0.13 4.30 -20.98
N SER A 28 0.30 5.45 -21.65
CA SER A 28 1.42 6.36 -21.35
C SER A 28 1.38 6.90 -19.92
N GLY A 29 0.19 6.97 -19.30
CA GLY A 29 0.05 7.37 -17.89
C GLY A 29 0.69 6.36 -16.95
N ASP A 30 0.52 5.07 -17.21
CA ASP A 30 1.01 3.98 -16.39
C ASP A 30 2.54 3.92 -16.46
N LYS A 31 3.11 4.13 -17.66
CA LYS A 31 4.56 4.27 -17.84
C LYS A 31 5.11 5.46 -17.06
N ALA A 32 4.44 6.61 -17.09
CA ALA A 32 4.88 7.79 -16.33
C ALA A 32 4.80 7.58 -14.80
N VAL A 33 3.80 6.85 -14.30
CA VAL A 33 3.73 6.43 -12.89
C VAL A 33 4.88 5.50 -12.55
N ALA A 34 5.12 4.46 -13.37
CA ALA A 34 6.22 3.52 -13.16
C ALA A 34 7.59 4.21 -13.18
N GLU A 35 7.82 5.14 -14.11
CA GLU A 35 9.04 5.95 -14.19
C GLU A 35 9.20 6.88 -12.98
N ARG A 36 8.10 7.43 -12.43
CA ARG A 36 8.16 8.24 -11.21
C ARG A 36 8.57 7.37 -10.02
N VAL A 37 7.97 6.20 -9.86
CA VAL A 37 8.32 5.25 -8.79
C VAL A 37 9.76 4.76 -8.94
N HIS A 38 10.18 4.41 -10.16
CA HIS A 38 11.54 3.96 -10.44
C HIS A 38 12.58 5.01 -10.04
N ARG A 39 12.38 6.26 -10.47
CA ARG A 39 13.28 7.36 -10.11
C ARG A 39 13.27 7.63 -8.60
N ALA A 40 12.13 7.43 -7.93
CA ALA A 40 11.98 7.69 -6.50
C ALA A 40 12.78 6.69 -5.67
N PHE A 41 12.77 5.42 -6.09
CA PHE A 41 13.55 4.37 -5.43
C PHE A 41 15.03 4.44 -5.82
N GLY A 42 15.33 4.81 -7.08
CA GLY A 42 16.68 5.12 -7.55
C GLY A 42 17.62 3.91 -7.66
N GLY A 43 17.09 2.68 -7.66
CA GLY A 43 17.83 1.43 -7.75
C GLY A 43 17.24 0.47 -8.79
N VAL A 44 17.62 -0.81 -8.73
CA VAL A 44 17.05 -1.83 -9.61
C VAL A 44 15.65 -2.18 -9.12
N THR A 45 14.65 -1.87 -9.93
CA THR A 45 13.25 -2.11 -9.62
C THR A 45 12.72 -3.37 -10.27
N THR A 46 11.85 -4.10 -9.58
CA THR A 46 11.08 -5.21 -10.13
C THR A 46 9.60 -4.85 -10.12
N LEU A 47 8.89 -5.08 -11.23
CA LEU A 47 7.44 -4.92 -11.31
C LEU A 47 6.77 -6.29 -11.31
N ARG A 48 5.78 -6.49 -10.43
CA ARG A 48 5.02 -7.75 -10.35
C ARG A 48 3.52 -7.50 -10.36
N ARG A 49 2.78 -8.36 -11.06
CA ARG A 49 1.32 -8.36 -11.14
C ARG A 49 0.69 -9.32 -10.16
N TYR A 50 -0.25 -8.82 -9.38
CA TYR A 50 -1.02 -9.55 -8.38
C TYR A 50 -2.48 -9.58 -8.82
N HIS A 51 -2.94 -10.75 -9.25
CA HIS A 51 -4.34 -10.96 -9.62
C HIS A 51 -5.21 -11.08 -8.36
N HIS A 52 -6.41 -10.51 -8.43
CA HIS A 52 -7.44 -10.82 -7.45
C HIS A 52 -7.88 -12.30 -7.61
N SER A 53 -8.38 -12.92 -6.54
CA SER A 53 -8.82 -14.32 -6.56
C SER A 53 -9.91 -14.62 -7.59
N THR A 54 -10.72 -13.61 -7.94
CA THR A 54 -11.74 -13.72 -9.01
C THR A 54 -11.15 -13.69 -10.43
N GLY A 55 -9.87 -13.32 -10.59
CA GLY A 55 -9.19 -13.16 -11.88
C GLY A 55 -9.60 -11.91 -12.68
N VAL A 56 -10.63 -11.17 -12.25
CA VAL A 56 -11.22 -10.05 -12.98
C VAL A 56 -10.37 -8.76 -12.88
N SER A 57 -9.65 -8.58 -11.78
CA SER A 57 -8.78 -7.43 -11.55
C SER A 57 -7.37 -7.86 -11.20
N PHE A 58 -6.42 -6.96 -11.44
CA PHE A 58 -5.03 -7.11 -11.01
C PHE A 58 -4.49 -5.76 -10.53
N VAL A 59 -3.43 -5.82 -9.73
CA VAL A 59 -2.66 -4.66 -9.29
C VAL A 59 -1.21 -4.95 -9.57
N ASP A 60 -0.49 -4.00 -10.17
CA ASP A 60 0.95 -4.11 -10.35
C ASP A 60 1.65 -3.42 -9.15
N VAL A 61 2.65 -4.07 -8.58
CA VAL A 61 3.45 -3.56 -7.46
C VAL A 61 4.91 -3.55 -7.88
N MET A 62 5.52 -2.36 -7.85
CA MET A 62 6.94 -2.16 -8.05
C MET A 62 7.66 -2.27 -6.70
N SER A 63 8.79 -2.96 -6.68
CA SER A 63 9.66 -3.05 -5.49
C SER A 63 11.11 -2.73 -5.81
N CYS A 64 11.84 -2.23 -4.82
CA CYS A 64 13.28 -1.97 -4.91
C CYS A 64 13.96 -2.29 -3.58
N ARG A 65 14.92 -3.21 -3.60
CA ARG A 65 15.70 -3.59 -2.43
C ARG A 65 16.80 -2.57 -2.12
N ASP A 66 17.22 -2.56 -0.86
CA ASP A 66 18.27 -1.70 -0.30
C ASP A 66 18.02 -0.21 -0.58
N ARG A 67 16.74 0.17 -0.51
CA ARG A 67 16.25 1.53 -0.68
C ARG A 67 15.14 1.82 0.34
N PRO A 68 15.16 3.00 1.01
CA PRO A 68 16.13 4.10 0.85
C PRO A 68 17.51 3.81 1.46
N GLY A 69 17.66 2.73 2.24
CA GLY A 69 18.93 2.28 2.80
C GLY A 69 19.06 0.77 2.76
N LYS A 70 20.26 0.27 3.05
CA LYS A 70 20.56 -1.16 3.11
C LYS A 70 19.60 -1.87 4.07
N GLY A 71 19.06 -3.01 3.64
CA GLY A 71 18.14 -3.82 4.45
C GLY A 71 16.69 -3.34 4.43
N ILE A 72 16.35 -2.27 3.69
CA ILE A 72 14.96 -1.82 3.49
C ILE A 72 14.54 -2.12 2.05
N THR A 73 13.33 -2.64 1.87
CA THR A 73 12.69 -2.75 0.56
C THR A 73 11.58 -1.70 0.44
N SER A 74 11.65 -0.91 -0.63
CA SER A 74 10.60 0.05 -1.02
C SER A 74 9.57 -0.62 -1.93
N PHE A 75 8.31 -0.24 -1.79
CA PHE A 75 7.19 -0.76 -2.59
C PHE A 75 6.24 0.37 -3.00
N ALA A 76 5.71 0.31 -4.21
CA ALA A 76 4.58 1.15 -4.60
C ALA A 76 3.70 0.43 -5.63
N THR A 77 2.40 0.71 -5.59
CA THR A 77 1.53 0.27 -6.67
C THR A 77 1.82 1.07 -7.94
N VAL A 78 1.56 0.42 -9.07
CA VAL A 78 1.52 1.03 -10.40
C VAL A 78 0.17 0.61 -10.97
N ARG A 79 -0.57 1.55 -11.59
CA ARG A 79 -1.89 1.37 -12.21
C ARG A 79 -3.09 1.45 -11.27
N LEU A 80 -2.91 1.59 -9.95
CA LEU A 80 -4.07 1.83 -9.09
C LEU A 80 -4.78 3.14 -9.47
N SER A 81 -3.99 4.12 -9.89
CA SER A 81 -4.43 5.43 -10.38
C SER A 81 -5.25 5.42 -11.67
N GLU A 82 -5.41 4.28 -12.35
CA GLU A 82 -6.35 4.13 -13.48
C GLU A 82 -7.80 4.13 -13.01
N HIS A 83 -8.03 3.75 -11.77
CA HIS A 83 -9.37 3.60 -11.22
C HIS A 83 -9.88 4.94 -10.69
N ARG A 84 -11.16 5.21 -10.97
CA ARG A 84 -11.82 6.42 -10.51
C ARG A 84 -12.21 6.24 -9.05
N ILE A 85 -12.05 7.31 -8.28
CA ILE A 85 -12.39 7.33 -6.86
C ILE A 85 -13.57 8.24 -6.69
N TYR A 86 -14.57 7.75 -5.98
CA TYR A 86 -15.82 8.47 -5.77
C TYR A 86 -15.94 8.88 -4.30
N ARG A 87 -16.31 10.13 -4.08
CA ARG A 87 -16.77 10.64 -2.79
C ARG A 87 -18.13 11.25 -3.00
N ASP A 88 -19.13 10.82 -2.22
CA ASP A 88 -20.52 11.28 -2.36
C ASP A 88 -21.04 11.19 -3.80
N ARG A 89 -20.71 10.07 -4.48
CA ARG A 89 -21.04 9.77 -5.89
C ARG A 89 -20.42 10.71 -6.93
N ARG A 90 -19.46 11.57 -6.56
CA ARG A 90 -18.70 12.42 -7.49
C ARG A 90 -17.28 11.91 -7.65
N ASP A 91 -16.78 11.92 -8.89
CA ASP A 91 -15.36 11.66 -9.16
C ASP A 91 -14.54 12.77 -8.50
N CYS A 92 -13.60 12.38 -7.64
CA CYS A 92 -12.75 13.33 -6.92
C CYS A 92 -11.74 14.04 -7.84
N GLY A 93 -11.58 13.59 -9.10
CA GLY A 93 -10.60 14.11 -10.07
C GLY A 93 -9.13 13.77 -9.73
N THR A 94 -8.86 13.47 -8.46
CA THR A 94 -7.58 12.96 -7.95
C THR A 94 -7.51 11.44 -8.16
N ARG A 95 -6.31 10.94 -8.37
CA ARG A 95 -5.96 9.52 -8.40
C ARG A 95 -4.85 9.28 -7.40
N PHE A 96 -4.69 8.04 -6.94
CA PHE A 96 -3.58 7.71 -6.08
C PHE A 96 -2.93 6.37 -6.40
N GLU A 97 -1.70 6.25 -5.95
CA GLU A 97 -0.98 5.01 -5.77
C GLU A 97 -0.70 4.82 -4.27
N LEU A 98 -0.55 3.57 -3.85
CA LEU A 98 -0.06 3.25 -2.51
C LEU A 98 1.47 3.17 -2.55
N ALA A 99 2.11 3.62 -1.48
CA ALA A 99 3.53 3.41 -1.23
C ALA A 99 3.73 2.80 0.16
N ALA A 100 4.69 1.89 0.31
CA ALA A 100 5.09 1.32 1.59
C ALA A 100 6.59 0.97 1.57
N GLY A 101 7.15 0.73 2.74
CA GLY A 101 8.49 0.18 2.89
C GLY A 101 8.56 -0.64 4.15
N CYS A 102 9.42 -1.64 4.16
CA CYS A 102 9.71 -2.42 5.36
C CYS A 102 11.13 -2.98 5.30
N HIS A 103 11.63 -3.47 6.43
CA HIS A 103 12.82 -4.31 6.42
C HIS A 103 12.64 -5.48 5.45
N SER A 104 13.68 -5.75 4.65
CA SER A 104 13.64 -6.70 3.54
C SER A 104 13.31 -8.13 3.96
N ASP A 105 13.52 -8.45 5.24
CA ASP A 105 13.37 -9.78 5.82
C ASP A 105 12.07 -9.91 6.63
N THR A 106 11.17 -8.91 6.57
CA THR A 106 9.93 -8.89 7.35
C THR A 106 8.68 -8.86 6.48
N GLY A 107 7.88 -9.93 6.55
CA GLY A 107 6.54 -10.02 5.94
C GLY A 107 6.52 -9.99 4.40
N ASP A 108 5.32 -10.12 3.84
CA ASP A 108 5.07 -9.98 2.40
C ASP A 108 4.34 -8.66 2.11
N MET A 109 5.08 -7.55 2.19
CA MET A 109 4.54 -6.21 1.98
C MET A 109 3.98 -6.01 0.56
N ALA A 110 4.54 -6.69 -0.45
CA ALA A 110 4.05 -6.56 -1.82
C ALA A 110 2.64 -7.17 -1.95
N SER A 111 2.44 -8.37 -1.41
CA SER A 111 1.10 -8.98 -1.35
C SER A 111 0.14 -8.21 -0.46
N ALA A 112 0.62 -7.65 0.66
CA ALA A 112 -0.18 -6.81 1.54
C ALA A 112 -0.70 -5.54 0.82
N LEU A 113 0.17 -4.84 0.08
CA LEU A 113 -0.22 -3.71 -0.75
C LEU A 113 -1.20 -4.10 -1.86
N ALA A 114 -0.97 -5.23 -2.52
CA ALA A 114 -1.89 -5.73 -3.54
C ALA A 114 -3.28 -6.03 -2.95
N ALA A 115 -3.35 -6.70 -1.79
CA ALA A 115 -4.60 -6.97 -1.09
C ALA A 115 -5.32 -5.67 -0.69
N ALA A 116 -4.57 -4.68 -0.20
CA ALA A 116 -5.12 -3.37 0.15
C ALA A 116 -5.69 -2.64 -1.08
N ALA A 117 -4.96 -2.62 -2.18
CA ALA A 117 -5.39 -2.02 -3.44
C ALA A 117 -6.65 -2.72 -3.97
N HIS A 118 -6.71 -4.05 -3.98
CA HIS A 118 -7.92 -4.78 -4.36
C HIS A 118 -9.12 -4.45 -3.47
N ALA A 119 -8.94 -4.37 -2.16
CA ALA A 119 -10.02 -3.99 -1.24
C ALA A 119 -10.54 -2.58 -1.50
N ILE A 120 -9.66 -1.63 -1.82
CA ILE A 120 -10.02 -0.27 -2.23
C ILE A 120 -10.85 -0.29 -3.53
N LEU A 121 -10.39 -1.05 -4.53
CA LEU A 121 -11.07 -1.18 -5.83
C LEU A 121 -12.47 -1.77 -5.68
N LEU A 122 -12.61 -2.87 -4.94
CA LEU A 122 -13.88 -3.55 -4.71
C LEU A 122 -14.89 -2.66 -3.96
N ARG A 123 -14.41 -1.85 -3.02
CA ARG A 123 -15.25 -0.97 -2.21
C ARG A 123 -15.55 0.37 -2.90
N GLN A 124 -14.94 0.63 -4.07
CA GLN A 124 -14.88 1.96 -4.70
C GLN A 124 -14.49 3.05 -3.69
N GLY A 125 -13.60 2.68 -2.76
CA GLY A 125 -13.34 3.44 -1.55
C GLY A 125 -12.48 4.66 -1.80
N PHE A 126 -12.84 5.76 -1.15
CA PHE A 126 -11.98 6.93 -1.06
C PHE A 126 -10.80 6.64 -0.13
N CYS A 127 -9.57 6.88 -0.61
CA CYS A 127 -8.33 6.71 0.14
C CYS A 127 -7.58 8.04 0.18
N MET A 128 -7.27 8.51 1.38
CA MET A 128 -6.47 9.72 1.63
C MET A 128 -5.76 9.57 2.98
N PRO A 129 -4.77 10.44 3.29
CA PRO A 129 -4.19 10.50 4.63
C PRO A 129 -5.27 10.62 5.72
N GLY A 130 -5.11 9.85 6.79
CA GLY A 130 -6.09 9.73 7.89
C GLY A 130 -7.16 8.65 7.69
N VAL A 131 -7.17 7.94 6.55
CA VAL A 131 -8.07 6.79 6.33
C VAL A 131 -7.46 5.51 6.88
N LEU A 132 -8.32 4.62 7.41
CA LEU A 132 -7.93 3.33 7.97
C LEU A 132 -8.55 2.18 7.17
N LEU A 133 -7.72 1.19 6.82
CA LEU A 133 -8.14 -0.05 6.20
C LEU A 133 -7.93 -1.22 7.19
N ARG A 134 -9.02 -1.71 7.76
CA ARG A 134 -9.00 -2.70 8.84
C ARG A 134 -8.86 -4.13 8.31
N GLY A 135 -7.84 -4.85 8.77
CA GLY A 135 -7.78 -6.32 8.75
C GLY A 135 -7.39 -6.91 7.40
N VAL A 136 -7.21 -6.06 6.38
CA VAL A 136 -6.99 -6.51 5.00
C VAL A 136 -5.64 -7.18 4.79
N VAL A 137 -4.66 -6.85 5.64
CA VAL A 137 -3.28 -7.34 5.53
C VAL A 137 -2.98 -8.46 6.54
N ALA A 138 -4.00 -8.89 7.30
CA ALA A 138 -3.89 -10.05 8.18
C ALA A 138 -3.47 -11.28 7.37
N GLY A 139 -2.40 -11.95 7.81
CA GLY A 139 -1.83 -13.12 7.13
C GLY A 139 -0.77 -12.81 6.07
N TYR A 140 -0.56 -11.54 5.70
CA TYR A 140 0.57 -11.12 4.85
C TYR A 140 1.70 -10.50 5.66
N LEU A 141 1.35 -9.80 6.73
CA LEU A 141 2.30 -9.11 7.61
C LEU A 141 2.41 -9.82 8.97
N PRO A 142 3.54 -9.64 9.69
CA PRO A 142 3.71 -10.18 11.03
C PRO A 142 2.64 -9.68 12.00
N PHE A 143 2.18 -10.56 12.88
CA PHE A 143 1.37 -10.15 14.03
C PHE A 143 2.17 -9.18 14.90
N PRO A 144 1.58 -8.07 15.39
CA PRO A 144 0.14 -7.74 15.39
C PRO A 144 -0.31 -6.75 14.30
N PHE A 145 0.45 -6.55 13.23
CA PHE A 145 0.21 -5.49 12.24
C PHE A 145 -0.78 -5.92 11.14
N GLU A 146 -2.07 -5.90 11.47
CA GLU A 146 -3.14 -6.42 10.62
C GLU A 146 -3.98 -5.35 9.90
N HIS A 147 -3.75 -4.07 10.20
CA HIS A 147 -4.43 -2.94 9.57
C HIS A 147 -3.46 -2.02 8.85
N LEU A 148 -3.98 -1.18 7.95
CA LEU A 148 -3.21 -0.10 7.31
C LEU A 148 -3.80 1.25 7.64
N LEU A 149 -3.01 2.12 8.26
CA LEU A 149 -3.28 3.54 8.39
C LEU A 149 -2.63 4.29 7.23
N PHE A 150 -3.39 5.12 6.54
CA PHE A 150 -2.89 5.91 5.43
C PHE A 150 -2.38 7.27 5.90
N ALA A 151 -1.20 7.66 5.42
CA ALA A 151 -0.57 8.93 5.75
C ALA A 151 0.00 9.61 4.50
N SER A 152 0.40 10.87 4.62
CA SER A 152 1.20 11.52 3.59
C SER A 152 2.58 10.86 3.51
N PRO A 153 3.14 10.66 2.31
CA PRO A 153 4.52 10.20 2.17
C PRO A 153 5.50 11.16 2.84
N TRP A 154 6.43 10.61 3.62
CA TRP A 154 7.52 11.35 4.27
C TRP A 154 8.90 10.86 3.79
N LYS A 155 8.92 9.91 2.85
CA LYS A 155 10.11 9.40 2.17
C LYS A 155 9.91 9.36 0.66
N TRP A 156 11.06 9.28 0.00
CA TRP A 156 11.27 9.42 -1.44
C TRP A 156 10.62 10.68 -1.99
N ASP A 157 11.41 11.75 -2.05
CA ASP A 157 10.97 13.11 -2.39
C ASP A 157 10.05 13.17 -3.61
N GLN A 158 10.30 12.32 -4.60
CA GLN A 158 9.53 12.28 -5.84
C GLN A 158 8.10 11.70 -5.69
N LEU A 159 7.81 10.98 -4.62
CA LEU A 159 6.47 10.50 -4.27
C LEU A 159 5.71 11.48 -3.37
N MET A 160 6.40 12.45 -2.78
CA MET A 160 5.80 13.48 -1.92
C MET A 160 5.01 14.51 -2.73
N GLU A 161 5.37 14.70 -3.99
CA GLU A 161 4.72 15.63 -4.91
C GLU A 161 3.81 14.91 -5.92
N PRO A 162 2.60 15.43 -6.20
CA PRO A 162 1.72 14.88 -7.22
C PRO A 162 2.40 14.80 -8.60
N LEU A 163 1.99 13.82 -9.39
CA LEU A 163 2.31 13.71 -10.80
C LEU A 163 1.11 14.17 -11.62
N GLU A 164 1.30 15.23 -12.40
CA GLU A 164 0.31 15.66 -13.39
C GLU A 164 0.34 14.74 -14.62
N LEU A 165 -0.80 14.14 -14.96
CA LEU A 165 -0.97 13.32 -16.15
C LEU A 165 -2.24 13.74 -16.87
N ARG A 166 -2.15 14.34 -18.06
CA ARG A 166 -3.31 14.57 -18.95
C ARG A 166 -4.52 15.21 -18.21
N GLY A 167 -4.27 16.21 -17.35
CA GLY A 167 -5.32 16.92 -16.60
C GLY A 167 -5.85 16.22 -15.35
N ARG A 168 -5.21 15.13 -14.88
CA ARG A 168 -5.45 14.52 -13.57
C ARG A 168 -4.17 14.54 -12.72
N HIS A 169 -4.33 14.59 -11.41
CA HIS A 169 -3.25 14.46 -10.44
C HIS A 169 -3.19 13.03 -9.91
N VAL A 170 -2.00 12.44 -9.92
CA VAL A 170 -1.71 11.18 -9.22
C VAL A 170 -0.87 11.52 -7.99
N SER A 171 -1.38 11.22 -6.80
CA SER A 171 -0.65 11.37 -5.53
C SER A 171 -0.26 10.01 -4.98
N TRP A 172 0.73 9.95 -4.10
CA TRP A 172 1.05 8.74 -3.36
C TRP A 172 0.52 8.84 -1.94
N VAL A 173 0.03 7.72 -1.43
CA VAL A 173 -0.44 7.59 -0.05
C VAL A 173 0.39 6.52 0.64
N TRP A 174 0.97 6.87 1.77
CA TRP A 174 1.81 5.98 2.56
C TRP A 174 0.94 5.00 3.35
N ALA A 175 1.14 3.70 3.15
CA ALA A 175 0.44 2.64 3.85
C ALA A 175 1.28 2.18 5.05
N ILE A 176 0.83 2.53 6.27
CA ILE A 176 1.51 2.20 7.53
C ILE A 176 0.80 1.00 8.16
N PRO A 177 1.48 -0.15 8.32
CA PRO A 177 0.96 -1.24 9.13
C PRO A 177 0.79 -0.82 10.59
N VAL A 178 -0.40 -1.04 11.15
CA VAL A 178 -0.75 -0.71 12.53
C VAL A 178 -1.52 -1.84 13.19
N SER A 179 -1.33 -1.99 14.50
CA SER A 179 -2.01 -3.03 15.29
C SER A 179 -3.38 -2.59 15.78
N THR A 180 -4.21 -3.55 16.22
CA THR A 180 -5.46 -3.23 16.94
C THR A 180 -5.18 -2.35 18.17
N SER A 181 -4.12 -2.61 18.94
CA SER A 181 -3.81 -1.85 20.17
C SER A 181 -3.48 -0.38 19.88
N GLU A 182 -2.73 -0.10 18.81
CA GLU A 182 -2.43 1.28 18.37
C GLU A 182 -3.69 2.04 17.96
N LEU A 183 -4.64 1.35 17.34
CA LEU A 183 -5.92 1.95 16.97
C LEU A 183 -6.82 2.22 18.18
N GLU A 184 -6.84 1.35 19.19
CA GLU A 184 -7.58 1.60 20.43
C GLU A 184 -6.97 2.78 21.19
N LEU A 185 -5.64 2.89 21.24
CA LEU A 185 -4.95 4.06 21.77
C LEU A 185 -5.35 5.35 21.03
N ALA A 186 -5.38 5.32 19.69
CA ALA A 186 -5.80 6.45 18.87
C ALA A 186 -7.24 6.88 19.20
N ARG A 187 -8.16 5.92 19.37
CA ARG A 187 -9.54 6.20 19.78
C ARG A 187 -9.63 6.89 21.14
N ALA A 188 -8.77 6.52 22.09
CA ALA A 188 -8.71 7.14 23.40
C ALA A 188 -8.05 8.55 23.38
N SER A 189 -7.29 8.87 22.33
CA SER A 189 -6.37 10.02 22.28
C SER A 189 -6.71 11.04 21.17
N ASN A 190 -7.99 11.32 20.89
CA ASN A 190 -8.45 12.26 19.83
C ASN A 190 -8.28 11.77 18.37
N GLY A 191 -8.26 10.47 18.12
CA GLY A 191 -8.38 9.88 16.78
C GLY A 191 -7.05 9.56 16.09
N LEU A 192 -7.09 9.25 14.79
CA LEU A 192 -5.93 8.72 14.05
C LEU A 192 -4.79 9.73 13.86
N GLY A 193 -5.08 11.03 13.89
CA GLY A 193 -4.06 12.07 13.80
C GLY A 193 -3.08 12.03 14.96
N SER A 194 -3.56 11.82 16.19
CA SER A 194 -2.69 11.76 17.35
C SER A 194 -1.76 10.54 17.36
N LEU A 195 -2.17 9.45 16.71
CA LEU A 195 -1.31 8.29 16.51
C LEU A 195 -0.15 8.61 15.56
N LEU A 196 -0.42 9.32 14.45
CA LEU A 196 0.62 9.79 13.54
C LEU A 196 1.58 10.77 14.24
N ASP A 197 1.05 11.72 15.01
CA ASP A 197 1.85 12.66 15.81
C ASP A 197 2.72 11.92 16.83
N ARG A 198 2.22 10.81 17.38
CA ARG A 198 2.95 9.99 18.33
C ARG A 198 4.06 9.20 17.66
N PHE A 199 3.83 8.61 16.49
CA PHE A 199 4.88 7.96 15.70
C PHE A 199 6.04 8.92 15.42
N ASP A 200 5.73 10.15 15.04
CA ASP A 200 6.72 11.19 14.80
C ASP A 200 7.47 11.58 16.09
N ARG A 201 6.74 11.89 17.17
CA ARG A 201 7.34 12.29 18.46
C ARG A 201 8.24 11.24 19.08
N GLU A 202 7.85 9.96 18.96
CA GLU A 202 8.63 8.83 19.50
C GLU A 202 9.66 8.29 18.51
N ASN A 203 9.76 8.88 17.31
CA ASN A 203 10.65 8.46 16.23
C ASN A 203 10.53 6.95 15.95
N VAL A 204 9.29 6.47 15.85
CA VAL A 204 8.98 5.05 15.64
C VAL A 204 9.51 4.63 14.28
N ASP A 205 10.28 3.55 14.25
CA ASP A 205 10.74 2.96 13.00
C ASP A 205 9.57 2.27 12.28
N LEU A 206 8.91 3.00 11.38
CA LEU A 206 7.78 2.50 10.60
C LEU A 206 8.18 1.48 9.52
N PHE A 207 9.48 1.24 9.29
CA PHE A 207 9.94 0.15 8.43
C PHE A 207 10.05 -1.18 9.18
N ASP A 208 10.17 -1.14 10.51
CA ASP A 208 10.29 -2.34 11.34
C ASP A 208 8.92 -2.95 11.65
N LEU A 209 8.58 -4.05 10.97
CA LEU A 209 7.38 -4.83 11.26
C LEU A 209 7.57 -5.84 12.40
N GLY A 210 8.76 -5.91 12.99
CA GLY A 210 9.06 -6.66 14.20
C GLY A 210 8.98 -5.81 15.48
N ARG A 211 8.72 -4.50 15.35
CA ARG A 211 8.62 -3.59 16.49
C ARG A 211 7.45 -3.95 17.41
N SER A 212 7.56 -3.53 18.67
CA SER A 212 6.39 -3.54 19.56
C SER A 212 5.38 -2.48 19.14
N PRO A 213 4.07 -2.73 19.28
CA PRO A 213 3.05 -1.71 19.11
C PRO A 213 3.26 -0.54 20.07
N VAL A 214 2.94 0.67 19.61
CA VAL A 214 2.90 1.83 20.50
C VAL A 214 1.71 1.70 21.44
N ALA A 215 1.96 1.85 22.74
CA ALA A 215 0.98 1.76 23.83
C ALA A 215 0.94 3.07 24.61
#